data_AF-A0A932NJX8-F1
#
_entry.id   AF-A0A932NJX8-F1
#
_cell.length_a   1.000
_cell.length_b   1.000
_cell.length_c   1.000
_cell.angle_alpha   90.00
_cell.angle_beta   90.00
_cell.angle_gamma   90.00
#
_symmetry.space_group_name_H-M   'P 1'
#
loop_
_entity.id
_entity.type
_entity.pdbx_description
1 polymer ?
#
loop_
_entity_poly.entity_id
_entity_poly.type
_entity_poly.pdbx_seq_one_letter_code
_entity_poly.pdbx_strand_id
1 'polypeptide(L)'
;SISGGQFPRSTTFILIDNNFSETDIRTNGSKVYKTFGYDALKVTTAHEYHHAIQVGVYGVPTETPESAVNEMTSTWMEYRVHPDMVDYVYYLTPFFTQNSSYYFGKSEPDYGYKYSIVLEYFHSLYGDAFIKRIWDIIGTGVLPYHAIENTFLERGNGVTLAQAWCSFTEWMYHTGKRSVPGKFFTKASMFPELSYNRRGLYSAPTFIASETIRPFEIQLTQCKLPTETTTSTPDTVDFVVTFPNTASMVNHFDTPGEYTLTIATEPLPQTIEGTRYKWDIVTPNSEICSMHFLTNGFSANTSEFVYPNPFHVGRASDISLYFPVPVDANYNDKITLSIYTLEWHSVFSSEIAANFYDGKRLIQWTPDINILSTGVYLYTLDIHEKTTLGKFSVVR
;
A
#
# COMPACT_ATOMS: atom_id res chain seq x y z
N SER A 1 -5.26 29.43 22.48
CA SER A 1 -5.91 28.41 23.33
C SER A 1 -7.39 28.76 23.46
N ILE A 2 -8.27 27.94 22.92
CA ILE A 2 -9.69 27.98 23.32
C ILE A 2 -9.75 27.12 24.58
N SER A 3 -9.57 27.71 25.76
CA SER A 3 -9.79 27.00 27.02
C SER A 3 -11.29 27.00 27.31
N GLY A 4 -12.02 26.05 26.73
CA GLY A 4 -13.30 25.65 27.29
C GLY A 4 -13.07 25.06 28.68
N GLY A 5 -14.04 25.15 29.57
CA GLY A 5 -13.98 24.39 30.83
C GLY A 5 -13.83 22.88 30.55
N GLN A 6 -13.48 22.10 31.58
CA GLN A 6 -13.39 20.64 31.46
C GLN A 6 -14.67 20.07 30.82
N PHE A 7 -14.51 19.11 29.91
CA PHE A 7 -15.66 18.46 29.31
C PHE A 7 -16.48 17.70 30.36
N PRO A 8 -17.82 17.58 30.16
CA PRO A 8 -18.66 16.81 31.06
C PRO A 8 -18.18 15.36 31.17
N ARG A 9 -18.17 14.85 32.40
CA ARG A 9 -17.79 13.49 32.75
C ARG A 9 -18.96 12.79 33.41
N SER A 10 -19.05 11.49 33.18
CA SER A 10 -20.12 10.64 33.73
C SER A 10 -19.52 9.40 34.38
N THR A 11 -20.17 8.87 35.41
CA THR A 11 -19.84 7.52 35.87
C THR A 11 -20.23 6.53 34.77
N THR A 12 -19.28 5.69 34.36
CA THR A 12 -19.47 4.72 33.28
C THR A 12 -19.33 3.30 33.79
N PHE A 13 -20.03 2.39 33.13
CA PHE A 13 -19.89 0.94 33.30
C PHE A 13 -20.10 0.27 31.95
N ILE A 14 -19.56 -0.93 31.77
CA ILE A 14 -19.81 -1.76 30.60
C ILE A 14 -20.62 -2.98 31.02
N LEU A 15 -21.58 -3.36 30.20
CA LEU A 15 -22.32 -4.63 30.30
C LEU A 15 -22.10 -5.40 29.01
N ILE A 16 -21.66 -6.64 29.13
CA ILE A 16 -21.47 -7.52 27.98
C ILE A 16 -22.56 -8.57 28.03
N ASP A 17 -23.44 -8.53 27.04
CA ASP A 17 -24.58 -9.44 26.91
C ASP A 17 -24.60 -10.05 25.50
N ASN A 18 -23.49 -10.69 25.13
CA ASN A 18 -23.33 -11.36 23.84
C ASN A 18 -22.28 -12.48 23.95
N ASN A 19 -22.52 -13.61 23.28
CA ASN A 19 -21.60 -14.74 23.23
C ASN A 19 -20.71 -14.75 21.97
N PHE A 20 -20.84 -13.75 21.11
CA PHE A 20 -20.14 -13.58 19.84
C PHE A 20 -20.19 -14.84 18.98
N SER A 21 -21.38 -15.43 18.86
CA SER A 21 -21.54 -16.74 18.25
C SER A 21 -21.23 -16.70 16.75
N GLU A 22 -20.59 -17.75 16.25
CA GLU A 22 -20.42 -17.98 14.81
C GLU A 22 -21.75 -18.12 14.06
N THR A 23 -22.80 -18.48 14.79
CA THR A 23 -24.16 -18.66 14.26
C THR A 23 -24.95 -17.35 14.18
N ASP A 24 -24.40 -16.24 14.68
CA ASP A 24 -25.07 -14.96 14.61
C ASP A 24 -25.02 -14.45 13.17
N ILE A 25 -26.20 -14.33 12.57
CA ILE A 25 -26.39 -14.01 11.16
C ILE A 25 -27.26 -12.76 11.04
N ARG A 26 -26.80 -11.81 10.21
CA ARG A 26 -27.56 -10.60 9.86
C ARG A 26 -28.76 -10.96 8.99
N THR A 27 -29.73 -10.07 8.89
CA THR A 27 -30.93 -10.26 8.05
C THR A 27 -30.63 -10.56 6.58
N ASN A 28 -29.46 -10.18 6.08
CA ASN A 28 -28.99 -10.45 4.72
C ASN A 28 -28.22 -11.78 4.57
N GLY A 29 -28.18 -12.64 5.59
CA GLY A 29 -27.50 -13.94 5.57
C GLY A 29 -25.99 -13.90 5.81
N SER A 30 -25.38 -12.72 5.98
CA SER A 30 -23.96 -12.60 6.33
C SER A 30 -23.72 -12.78 7.83
N LYS A 31 -22.56 -13.31 8.21
CA LYS A 31 -22.16 -13.40 9.63
C LYS A 31 -22.14 -12.01 10.26
N VAL A 32 -22.60 -11.91 11.51
CA VAL A 32 -22.62 -10.64 12.25
C VAL A 32 -21.20 -10.14 12.51
N TYR A 33 -20.33 -11.06 12.94
CA TYR A 33 -18.94 -10.80 13.29
C TYR A 33 -17.98 -11.42 12.27
N LYS A 34 -16.73 -10.92 12.24
CA LYS A 34 -15.63 -11.52 11.47
C LYS A 34 -14.77 -12.44 12.33
N THR A 35 -14.60 -12.05 13.60
CA THR A 35 -13.97 -12.82 14.67
C THR A 35 -15.06 -13.24 15.65
N PHE A 36 -14.92 -14.39 16.31
CA PHE A 36 -15.99 -15.00 17.11
C PHE A 36 -15.50 -15.42 18.49
N GLY A 37 -16.45 -15.72 19.37
CA GLY A 37 -16.20 -16.25 20.71
C GLY A 37 -15.24 -15.38 21.52
N TYR A 38 -14.21 -16.01 22.07
CA TYR A 38 -13.29 -15.37 23.01
C TYR A 38 -12.44 -14.26 22.37
N ASP A 39 -12.05 -14.41 21.11
CA ASP A 39 -11.24 -13.40 20.43
C ASP A 39 -12.06 -12.16 20.08
N ALA A 40 -13.32 -12.34 19.70
CA ALA A 40 -14.24 -11.21 19.52
C ALA A 40 -14.48 -10.47 20.84
N LEU A 41 -14.67 -11.23 21.93
CA LEU A 41 -14.83 -10.67 23.26
C LEU A 41 -13.61 -9.83 23.68
N LYS A 42 -12.38 -10.32 23.47
CA LYS A 42 -11.15 -9.55 23.74
C LYS A 42 -11.15 -8.20 23.01
N VAL A 43 -11.34 -8.22 21.69
CA VAL A 43 -11.33 -7.02 20.85
C VAL A 43 -12.41 -6.04 21.31
N THR A 44 -13.66 -6.50 21.43
CA THR A 44 -14.79 -5.66 21.84
C THR A 44 -14.62 -5.12 23.26
N THR A 45 -14.16 -5.92 24.21
CA THR A 45 -13.93 -5.44 25.59
C THR A 45 -12.87 -4.36 25.64
N ALA A 46 -11.75 -4.50 24.93
CA ALA A 46 -10.72 -3.48 24.87
C ALA A 46 -11.24 -2.16 24.28
N HIS A 47 -12.02 -2.25 23.19
CA HIS A 47 -12.62 -1.10 22.51
C HIS A 47 -13.63 -0.36 23.40
N GLU A 48 -14.64 -1.07 23.91
CA GLU A 48 -15.74 -0.47 24.66
C GLU A 48 -15.33 -0.03 26.06
N TYR A 49 -14.43 -0.77 26.72
CA TYR A 49 -13.88 -0.34 27.99
C TYR A 49 -13.06 0.95 27.83
N HIS A 50 -12.38 1.13 26.69
CA HIS A 50 -11.69 2.37 26.40
C HIS A 50 -12.67 3.54 26.29
N HIS A 51 -13.82 3.40 25.61
CA HIS A 51 -14.86 4.43 25.62
C HIS A 51 -15.37 4.78 27.03
N ALA A 52 -15.54 3.77 27.91
CA ALA A 52 -15.92 4.02 29.29
C ALA A 52 -14.87 4.89 30.03
N ILE A 53 -13.58 4.67 29.78
CA ILE A 53 -12.48 5.52 30.30
C ILE A 53 -12.54 6.92 29.69
N GLN A 54 -12.69 7.04 28.37
CA GLN A 54 -12.77 8.34 27.68
C GLN A 54 -13.84 9.24 28.31
N VAL A 55 -15.06 8.71 28.49
CA VAL A 55 -16.19 9.45 29.06
C VAL A 55 -16.01 9.72 30.56
N GLY A 56 -15.53 8.74 31.32
CA GLY A 56 -15.45 8.85 32.78
C GLY A 56 -14.27 9.68 33.29
N VAL A 57 -13.10 9.55 32.67
CA VAL A 57 -11.85 10.17 33.13
C VAL A 57 -11.62 11.52 32.46
N TYR A 58 -11.82 11.61 31.14
CA TYR A 58 -11.45 12.78 30.36
C TYR A 58 -12.65 13.66 30.03
N GLY A 59 -13.80 13.04 29.76
CA GLY A 59 -15.02 13.71 29.34
C GLY A 59 -15.09 13.89 27.83
N VAL A 60 -16.27 14.22 27.31
CA VAL A 60 -16.53 14.33 25.86
C VAL A 60 -17.18 15.68 25.55
N PRO A 61 -16.72 16.40 24.50
CA PRO A 61 -17.34 17.65 24.07
C PRO A 61 -18.81 17.44 23.68
N THR A 62 -19.70 18.33 24.14
CA THR A 62 -21.15 18.25 23.90
C THR A 62 -21.59 18.80 22.55
N GLU A 63 -20.81 19.70 21.94
CA GLU A 63 -21.23 20.49 20.77
C GLU A 63 -20.48 20.10 19.48
N THR A 64 -19.27 19.53 19.59
CA THR A 64 -18.43 19.14 18.45
C THR A 64 -17.71 17.83 18.76
N PRO A 65 -18.37 16.67 18.60
CA PRO A 65 -17.71 15.40 18.83
C PRO A 65 -16.74 15.14 17.67
N GLU A 66 -15.45 15.38 17.89
CA GLU A 66 -14.35 14.83 17.07
C GLU A 66 -14.21 13.32 17.35
N SER A 67 -15.34 12.62 17.26
CA SER A 67 -15.55 11.22 17.61
C SER A 67 -14.65 10.26 16.83
N ALA A 68 -14.16 10.68 15.67
CA ALA A 68 -13.11 9.96 14.97
C ALA A 68 -11.89 9.68 15.86
N VAL A 69 -11.46 10.61 16.71
CA VAL A 69 -10.32 10.38 17.61
C VAL A 69 -10.68 9.38 18.71
N ASN A 70 -11.91 9.41 19.21
CA ASN A 70 -12.42 8.42 20.17
C ASN A 70 -12.38 7.00 19.57
N GLU A 71 -12.93 6.80 18.37
CA GLU A 71 -12.92 5.50 17.68
C GLU A 71 -11.50 5.07 17.27
N MET A 72 -10.68 6.02 16.80
CA MET A 72 -9.29 5.77 16.40
C MET A 72 -8.46 5.22 17.55
N THR A 73 -8.57 5.84 18.71
CA THR A 73 -7.87 5.40 19.93
C THR A 73 -8.45 4.13 20.52
N SER A 74 -9.77 3.93 20.51
CA SER A 74 -10.39 2.66 20.94
C SER A 74 -9.99 1.50 20.02
N THR A 75 -9.96 1.72 18.71
CA THR A 75 -9.46 0.74 17.74
C THR A 75 -7.98 0.42 17.95
N TRP A 76 -7.16 1.44 18.24
CA TRP A 76 -5.74 1.22 18.60
C TRP A 76 -5.59 0.40 19.89
N MET A 77 -6.45 0.63 20.88
CA MET A 77 -6.44 -0.12 22.14
C MET A 77 -6.72 -1.62 21.95
N GLU A 78 -7.52 -2.00 20.95
CA GLU A 78 -7.78 -3.42 20.62
C GLU A 78 -6.48 -4.21 20.46
N TYR A 79 -5.58 -3.73 19.61
CA TYR A 79 -4.33 -4.42 19.30
C TYR A 79 -3.14 -3.95 20.13
N ARG A 80 -3.27 -2.86 20.89
CA ARG A 80 -2.30 -2.49 21.93
C ARG A 80 -2.41 -3.40 23.16
N VAL A 81 -3.63 -3.81 23.53
CA VAL A 81 -3.91 -4.71 24.66
C VAL A 81 -3.85 -6.18 24.23
N HIS A 82 -4.29 -6.48 23.01
CA HIS A 82 -4.24 -7.82 22.42
C HIS A 82 -3.41 -7.82 21.12
N PRO A 83 -2.07 -7.84 21.19
CA PRO A 83 -1.20 -7.78 20.01
C PRO A 83 -1.34 -8.95 19.04
N ASP A 84 -1.95 -10.05 19.46
CA ASP A 84 -2.34 -11.20 18.63
C ASP A 84 -3.50 -10.88 17.67
N MET A 85 -4.31 -9.88 17.98
CA MET A 85 -5.48 -9.49 17.17
C MET A 85 -5.11 -8.68 15.93
N VAL A 86 -5.84 -8.92 14.85
CA VAL A 86 -5.59 -8.32 13.53
C VAL A 86 -6.85 -7.78 12.86
N ASP A 87 -7.98 -7.77 13.56
CA ASP A 87 -9.27 -7.26 13.07
C ASP A 87 -9.15 -5.84 12.50
N TYR A 88 -8.35 -4.99 13.16
CA TYR A 88 -8.13 -3.62 12.74
C TYR A 88 -7.59 -3.48 11.30
N VAL A 89 -6.87 -4.49 10.79
CA VAL A 89 -6.32 -4.50 9.42
C VAL A 89 -7.44 -4.36 8.39
N TYR A 90 -8.64 -4.90 8.68
CA TYR A 90 -9.79 -4.77 7.78
C TYR A 90 -10.26 -3.32 7.63
N TYR A 91 -10.15 -2.51 8.69
CA TYR A 91 -10.53 -1.10 8.66
C TYR A 91 -9.57 -0.25 7.85
N LEU A 92 -8.34 -0.72 7.61
CA LEU A 92 -7.32 0.07 6.91
C LEU A 92 -7.59 0.20 5.42
N THR A 93 -8.30 -0.74 4.80
CA THR A 93 -8.50 -0.79 3.34
C THR A 93 -8.89 0.56 2.73
N PRO A 94 -9.92 1.27 3.21
CA PRO A 94 -10.31 2.54 2.59
C PRO A 94 -9.25 3.64 2.77
N PHE A 95 -8.48 3.62 3.87
CA PHE A 95 -7.39 4.58 4.07
C PHE A 95 -6.16 4.32 3.19
N PHE A 96 -6.00 3.12 2.64
CA PHE A 96 -4.91 2.85 1.68
C PHE A 96 -5.35 2.92 0.22
N THR A 97 -6.64 2.72 -0.05
CA THR A 97 -7.17 2.52 -1.41
C THR A 97 -8.11 3.61 -1.90
N GLN A 98 -8.56 4.48 -0.99
CA GLN A 98 -9.56 5.53 -1.24
C GLN A 98 -9.18 6.81 -0.50
N ASN A 99 -7.89 7.17 -0.48
CA ASN A 99 -7.31 8.22 0.35
C ASN A 99 -7.96 9.60 0.14
N SER A 100 -8.41 9.90 -1.09
CA SER A 100 -9.09 11.16 -1.39
C SER A 100 -10.51 11.24 -0.78
N SER A 101 -11.12 10.09 -0.49
CA SER A 101 -12.42 9.98 0.19
C SER A 101 -12.28 9.78 1.69
N TYR A 102 -11.20 9.14 2.12
CA TYR A 102 -10.84 8.93 3.52
C TYR A 102 -9.48 9.55 3.76
N TYR A 103 -9.47 10.83 4.13
CA TYR A 103 -8.29 11.56 4.63
C TYR A 103 -8.43 11.88 6.12
N PHE A 104 -7.29 12.02 6.79
CA PHE A 104 -7.21 12.24 8.24
C PHE A 104 -7.72 13.64 8.61
N GLY A 105 -8.24 13.80 9.83
CA GLY A 105 -8.77 15.09 10.31
C GLY A 105 -10.29 15.23 10.23
N LYS A 106 -11.01 14.19 9.80
CA LYS A 106 -12.48 14.15 9.81
C LYS A 106 -13.04 13.88 11.19
N SER A 107 -14.22 14.39 11.50
CA SER A 107 -14.80 14.28 12.86
C SER A 107 -15.60 13.00 13.07
N GLU A 108 -16.03 12.36 11.98
CA GLU A 108 -17.00 11.28 12.00
C GLU A 108 -16.40 9.95 12.51
N PRO A 109 -17.14 9.16 13.33
CA PRO A 109 -16.61 7.95 13.97
C PRO A 109 -16.03 6.93 12.98
N ASP A 110 -16.70 6.74 11.83
CA ASP A 110 -16.29 5.78 10.80
C ASP A 110 -14.88 6.05 10.25
N TYR A 111 -14.42 7.31 10.26
CA TYR A 111 -13.05 7.64 9.85
C TYR A 111 -12.05 7.14 10.90
N GLY A 112 -12.39 7.25 12.18
CA GLY A 112 -11.52 6.89 13.30
C GLY A 112 -10.95 5.48 13.21
N TYR A 113 -11.80 4.47 12.95
CA TYR A 113 -11.37 3.08 12.77
C TYR A 113 -10.23 2.92 11.76
N LYS A 114 -10.26 3.69 10.68
CA LYS A 114 -9.33 3.62 9.55
C LYS A 114 -7.96 4.23 9.88
N TYR A 115 -7.91 5.15 10.85
CA TYR A 115 -6.71 5.90 11.23
C TYR A 115 -6.02 5.38 12.49
N SER A 116 -6.47 4.27 13.07
CA SER A 116 -5.84 3.73 14.29
C SER A 116 -4.32 3.53 14.16
N ILE A 117 -3.83 3.22 12.95
CA ILE A 117 -2.39 3.07 12.67
C ILE A 117 -1.57 4.36 12.81
N VAL A 118 -2.20 5.54 12.79
CA VAL A 118 -1.53 6.80 13.12
C VAL A 118 -1.06 6.79 14.58
N LEU A 119 -1.88 6.24 15.48
CA LEU A 119 -1.50 6.09 16.89
C LEU A 119 -0.46 5.00 17.07
N GLU A 120 -0.50 3.93 16.27
CA GLU A 120 0.57 2.93 16.28
C GLU A 120 1.91 3.52 15.87
N TYR A 121 1.91 4.41 14.87
CA TYR A 121 3.10 5.18 14.48
C TYR A 121 3.58 6.10 15.62
N PHE A 122 2.67 6.86 16.24
CA PHE A 122 3.03 7.71 17.38
C PHE A 122 3.55 6.91 18.57
N HIS A 123 2.93 5.77 18.90
CA HIS A 123 3.37 4.86 19.93
C HIS A 123 4.76 4.30 19.62
N SER A 124 5.01 3.88 18.37
CA SER A 124 6.30 3.32 17.95
C SER A 124 7.46 4.31 18.13
N LEU A 125 7.19 5.61 17.97
CA LEU A 125 8.23 6.65 18.09
C LEU A 125 8.28 7.34 19.46
N TYR A 126 7.15 7.45 20.16
CA TYR A 126 7.01 8.31 21.33
C TYR A 126 6.46 7.58 22.58
N GLY A 127 6.05 6.33 22.43
CA GLY A 127 5.56 5.46 23.50
C GLY A 127 4.18 5.82 24.04
N ASP A 128 3.69 5.01 24.99
CA ASP A 128 2.35 5.15 25.59
C ASP A 128 2.14 6.52 26.26
N ALA A 129 3.21 7.11 26.82
CA ALA A 129 3.15 8.40 27.50
C ALA A 129 2.69 9.53 26.55
N PHE A 130 3.05 9.45 25.27
CA PHE A 130 2.60 10.40 24.26
C PHE A 130 1.10 10.28 24.02
N ILE A 131 0.60 9.05 23.84
CA ILE A 131 -0.83 8.79 23.60
C ILE A 131 -1.65 9.21 24.82
N LYS A 132 -1.18 8.89 26.03
CA LYS A 132 -1.80 9.35 27.28
C LYS A 132 -1.82 10.87 27.36
N ARG A 133 -0.74 11.56 26.95
CA ARG A 133 -0.67 13.02 27.01
C ARG A 133 -1.73 13.70 26.15
N ILE A 134 -2.06 13.14 24.98
CA ILE A 134 -3.17 13.62 24.14
C ILE A 134 -4.46 13.63 24.98
N TRP A 135 -4.76 12.53 25.66
CA TRP A 135 -5.95 12.43 26.52
C TRP A 135 -5.91 13.34 27.74
N ASP A 136 -4.75 13.50 28.39
CA ASP A 136 -4.59 14.45 29.48
C ASP A 136 -4.94 15.88 29.04
N ILE A 137 -4.55 16.28 27.83
CA ILE A 137 -4.89 17.58 27.25
C ILE A 137 -6.39 17.65 26.93
N ILE A 138 -6.99 16.60 26.35
CA ILE A 138 -8.45 16.53 26.14
C ILE A 138 -9.20 16.72 27.45
N GLY A 139 -8.73 16.09 28.54
CA GLY A 139 -9.31 16.20 29.87
C GLY A 139 -9.32 17.61 30.45
N THR A 140 -8.60 18.56 29.83
CA THR A 140 -8.62 19.99 30.20
C THR A 140 -9.65 20.82 29.42
N GLY A 141 -10.44 20.20 28.53
CA GLY A 141 -11.43 20.89 27.71
C GLY A 141 -10.93 21.30 26.31
N VAL A 142 -9.81 20.72 25.86
CA VAL A 142 -9.26 20.95 24.52
C VAL A 142 -9.80 19.89 23.55
N LEU A 143 -10.23 20.31 22.36
CA LEU A 143 -10.72 19.39 21.35
C LEU A 143 -9.64 18.37 20.91
N PRO A 144 -10.01 17.11 20.63
CA PRO A 144 -9.08 16.02 20.30
C PRO A 144 -7.97 16.31 19.27
N TYR A 145 -8.26 16.88 18.09
CA TYR A 145 -7.26 17.20 17.07
C TYR A 145 -6.33 18.32 17.52
N HIS A 146 -6.85 19.33 18.24
CA HIS A 146 -6.01 20.32 18.91
C HIS A 146 -5.12 19.68 19.98
N ALA A 147 -5.60 18.68 20.71
CA ALA A 147 -4.82 17.98 21.72
C ALA A 147 -3.67 17.17 21.12
N ILE A 148 -3.87 16.55 19.95
CA ILE A 148 -2.80 15.90 19.18
C ILE A 148 -1.71 16.91 18.83
N GLU A 149 -2.08 18.03 18.21
CA GLU A 149 -1.11 19.09 17.85
C GLU A 149 -0.41 19.66 19.08
N ASN A 150 -1.15 19.99 20.14
CA ASN A 150 -0.58 20.50 21.39
C ASN A 150 0.41 19.51 22.01
N THR A 151 0.15 18.21 21.93
CA THR A 151 1.09 17.19 22.43
C THR A 151 2.42 17.23 21.69
N PHE A 152 2.42 17.47 20.38
CA PHE A 152 3.65 17.69 19.61
C PHE A 152 4.36 18.98 20.04
N LEU A 153 3.62 20.09 20.12
CA LEU A 153 4.18 21.40 20.48
C LEU A 153 4.80 21.43 21.89
N GLU A 154 4.17 20.78 22.87
CA GLU A 154 4.64 20.74 24.26
C GLU A 154 5.99 20.03 24.43
N ARG A 155 6.36 19.15 23.51
CA ARG A 155 7.65 18.45 23.57
C ARG A 155 8.84 19.37 23.36
N GLY A 156 8.63 20.54 22.73
CA GLY A 156 9.64 21.59 22.57
C GLY A 156 10.88 21.20 21.76
N ASN A 157 10.88 20.02 21.12
CA ASN A 157 12.00 19.52 20.31
C ASN A 157 11.93 19.95 18.84
N GLY A 158 10.97 20.83 18.50
CA GLY A 158 10.76 21.36 17.16
C GLY A 158 9.99 20.46 16.21
N VAL A 159 9.62 19.23 16.60
CA VAL A 159 8.83 18.30 15.77
C VAL A 159 7.33 18.61 15.90
N THR A 160 6.73 19.10 14.82
CA THR A 160 5.28 19.36 14.72
C THR A 160 4.51 18.13 14.25
N LEU A 161 3.17 18.12 14.40
CA LEU A 161 2.33 17.09 13.78
C LEU A 161 2.57 17.01 12.27
N ALA A 162 2.71 18.17 11.61
CA ALA A 162 2.90 18.22 10.17
C ALA A 162 4.20 17.52 9.74
N GLN A 163 5.30 17.76 10.46
CA GLN A 163 6.57 17.08 10.22
C GLN A 163 6.49 15.59 10.52
N ALA A 164 5.86 15.21 11.64
CA ALA A 164 5.65 13.81 11.98
C ALA A 164 4.81 13.09 10.91
N TRP A 165 3.83 13.78 10.33
CA TRP A 165 3.00 13.27 9.24
C TRP A 165 3.77 13.13 7.93
N CYS A 166 4.68 14.05 7.60
CA CYS A 166 5.57 13.88 6.46
C CYS A 166 6.38 12.58 6.59
N SER A 167 6.98 12.32 7.76
CA SER A 167 7.71 11.07 8.01
C SER A 167 6.82 9.83 8.04
N PHE A 168 5.55 9.98 8.41
CA PHE A 168 4.57 8.88 8.39
C PHE A 168 4.31 8.35 6.98
N THR A 169 4.47 9.17 5.93
CA THR A 169 4.24 8.72 4.55
C THR A 169 5.19 7.60 4.11
N GLU A 170 6.41 7.53 4.65
CA GLU A 170 7.34 6.43 4.40
C GLU A 170 6.82 5.11 4.99
N TRP A 171 6.26 5.15 6.20
CA TRP A 171 5.64 3.98 6.84
C TRP A 171 4.46 3.46 6.02
N MET A 172 3.67 4.37 5.44
CA MET A 172 2.54 4.05 4.58
C MET A 172 2.97 3.47 3.23
N TYR A 173 4.13 3.88 2.70
CA TYR A 173 4.67 3.32 1.46
C TYR A 173 5.12 1.86 1.64
N HIS A 174 5.77 1.56 2.77
CA HIS A 174 6.36 0.26 3.08
C HIS A 174 5.37 -0.72 3.73
N THR A 175 4.24 -0.94 3.08
CA THR A 175 3.22 -1.94 3.46
C THR A 175 3.01 -3.00 2.38
N GLY A 176 2.29 -4.07 2.71
CA GLY A 176 2.00 -5.16 1.78
C GLY A 176 3.29 -5.79 1.22
N LYS A 177 3.42 -5.86 -0.11
CA LYS A 177 4.62 -6.39 -0.77
C LYS A 177 5.82 -5.44 -0.69
N ARG A 178 5.60 -4.17 -0.34
CA ARG A 178 6.66 -3.17 -0.11
C ARG A 178 7.15 -3.15 1.34
N SER A 179 6.61 -4.02 2.19
CA SER A 179 7.04 -4.13 3.59
C SER A 179 8.50 -4.54 3.72
N VAL A 180 9.17 -3.98 4.72
CA VAL A 180 10.58 -4.26 5.02
C VAL A 180 10.66 -4.92 6.39
N PRO A 181 11.10 -6.19 6.50
CA PRO A 181 11.18 -6.89 7.78
C PRO A 181 11.99 -6.11 8.83
N GLY A 182 11.43 -5.97 10.03
CA GLY A 182 12.08 -5.26 11.15
C GLY A 182 12.10 -3.73 11.03
N LYS A 183 11.40 -3.15 10.05
CA LYS A 183 11.20 -1.70 9.91
C LYS A 183 9.72 -1.34 9.85
N PHE A 184 9.42 -0.08 10.19
CA PHE A 184 8.06 0.49 10.14
C PHE A 184 7.06 -0.31 11.00
N PHE A 185 5.84 -0.54 10.52
CA PHE A 185 4.82 -1.27 11.29
C PHE A 185 5.18 -2.74 11.45
N THR A 186 5.04 -3.26 12.66
CA THR A 186 5.29 -4.68 12.98
C THR A 186 4.51 -5.65 12.08
N LYS A 187 3.29 -5.27 11.67
CA LYS A 187 2.40 -6.06 10.80
C LYS A 187 2.28 -5.47 9.38
N ALA A 188 3.27 -4.67 8.94
CA ALA A 188 3.22 -3.97 7.66
C ALA A 188 2.89 -4.86 6.45
N SER A 189 3.36 -6.12 6.45
CA SER A 189 3.10 -7.09 5.37
C SER A 189 1.63 -7.51 5.25
N MET A 190 0.83 -7.33 6.31
CA MET A 190 -0.61 -7.60 6.30
C MET A 190 -1.43 -6.40 5.82
N PHE A 191 -0.84 -5.21 5.81
CA PHE A 191 -1.57 -3.99 5.47
C PHE A 191 -1.71 -3.87 3.96
N PRO A 192 -2.79 -3.23 3.46
CA PRO A 192 -2.91 -2.92 2.05
C PRO A 192 -1.77 -2.00 1.57
N GLU A 193 -1.47 -2.03 0.29
CA GLU A 193 -0.57 -1.06 -0.35
C GLU A 193 -1.32 0.22 -0.67
N LEU A 194 -0.65 1.37 -0.54
CA LEU A 194 -1.16 2.64 -1.06
C LEU A 194 -1.53 2.51 -2.54
N SER A 195 -2.77 2.85 -2.87
CA SER A 195 -3.26 2.93 -4.24
C SER A 195 -2.67 4.12 -4.98
N TYR A 196 -2.48 3.96 -6.28
CA TYR A 196 -1.97 5.02 -7.13
C TYR A 196 -3.10 5.99 -7.48
N ASN A 197 -2.91 7.26 -7.15
CA ASN A 197 -3.73 8.36 -7.69
C ASN A 197 -3.43 8.53 -9.18
N ARG A 198 -2.16 8.39 -9.56
CA ARG A 198 -1.72 8.54 -10.93
C ARG A 198 -0.64 7.55 -11.30
N ARG A 199 -0.72 7.02 -12.53
CA ARG A 199 0.33 6.22 -13.15
C ARG A 199 0.57 6.74 -14.56
N GLY A 200 1.83 6.85 -14.95
CA GLY A 200 2.16 7.21 -16.32
C GLY A 200 3.54 6.74 -16.74
N LEU A 201 3.86 7.02 -18.00
CA LEU A 201 5.14 6.76 -18.62
C LEU A 201 5.81 8.11 -18.88
N TYR A 202 7.10 8.22 -18.60
CA TYR A 202 7.87 9.36 -19.05
C TYR A 202 7.96 9.35 -20.58
N SER A 203 7.54 10.43 -21.21
CA SER A 203 7.75 10.70 -22.63
C SER A 203 8.57 11.97 -22.76
N ALA A 204 9.66 11.94 -23.52
CA ALA A 204 10.46 13.13 -23.74
C ALA A 204 9.58 14.28 -24.30
N PRO A 205 9.76 15.53 -23.84
CA PRO A 205 10.84 15.97 -22.95
C PRO A 205 10.54 15.88 -21.44
N THR A 206 9.30 15.63 -21.02
CA THR A 206 8.90 15.68 -19.61
C THR A 206 7.72 14.76 -19.28
N PHE A 207 7.65 14.33 -18.02
CA PHE A 207 6.42 13.86 -17.40
C PHE A 207 5.92 14.94 -16.45
N ILE A 208 4.64 15.29 -16.55
CA ILE A 208 4.00 16.31 -15.71
C ILE A 208 2.72 15.73 -15.12
N ALA A 209 2.53 15.94 -13.81
CA ALA A 209 1.32 15.62 -13.09
C ALA A 209 0.91 16.78 -12.18
N SER A 210 -0.23 17.41 -12.49
CA SER A 210 -0.83 18.45 -11.66
C SER A 210 -2.05 17.87 -10.95
N GLU A 211 -2.08 17.97 -9.63
CA GLU A 211 -3.10 17.36 -8.78
C GLU A 211 -3.60 18.35 -7.73
N THR A 212 -4.85 18.19 -7.30
CA THR A 212 -5.38 18.81 -6.08
C THR A 212 -5.24 17.83 -4.92
N ILE A 213 -4.97 18.35 -3.72
CA ILE A 213 -4.71 17.52 -2.54
C ILE A 213 -5.38 18.10 -1.31
N ARG A 214 -6.13 17.29 -0.58
CA ARG A 214 -6.83 17.72 0.65
C ARG A 214 -5.88 17.75 1.86
N PRO A 215 -6.19 18.52 2.91
CA PRO A 215 -5.44 18.48 4.16
C PRO A 215 -5.29 17.04 4.67
N PHE A 216 -4.06 16.63 4.98
CA PHE A 216 -3.66 15.29 5.44
C PHE A 216 -4.03 14.12 4.51
N GLU A 217 -4.39 14.39 3.25
CA GLU A 217 -4.46 13.36 2.21
C GLU A 217 -3.05 12.92 1.81
N ILE A 218 -2.87 11.62 1.58
CA ILE A 218 -1.64 11.04 1.04
C ILE A 218 -1.93 10.56 -0.38
N GLN A 219 -1.19 11.08 -1.35
CA GLN A 219 -1.32 10.71 -2.75
C GLN A 219 -0.06 9.99 -3.24
N LEU A 220 -0.25 8.98 -4.10
CA LEU A 220 0.83 8.21 -4.72
C LEU A 220 0.79 8.35 -6.25
N THR A 221 1.86 8.90 -6.82
CA THR A 221 2.06 9.00 -8.27
C THR A 221 3.22 8.12 -8.72
N GLN A 222 2.99 7.23 -9.68
CA GLN A 222 4.04 6.42 -10.29
C GLN A 222 4.38 6.92 -11.69
N CYS A 223 5.67 7.06 -11.97
CA CYS A 223 6.19 7.27 -13.31
C CYS A 223 7.10 6.09 -13.69
N LYS A 224 6.81 5.46 -14.83
CA LYS A 224 7.72 4.52 -15.46
C LYS A 224 8.77 5.29 -16.26
N LEU A 225 10.03 5.01 -15.99
CA LEU A 225 11.17 5.63 -16.63
C LEU A 225 11.69 4.70 -17.73
N PRO A 226 11.69 5.13 -19.01
CA PRO A 226 12.22 4.33 -20.11
C PRO A 226 13.63 3.83 -19.82
N THR A 227 13.88 2.55 -20.09
CA THR A 227 15.23 2.00 -20.07
C THR A 227 16.00 2.44 -21.31
N GLU A 228 17.30 2.67 -21.15
CA GLU A 228 18.17 2.89 -22.31
C GLU A 228 18.43 1.60 -23.09
N THR A 229 18.18 0.43 -22.47
CA THR A 229 18.23 -0.88 -23.10
C THR A 229 16.83 -1.48 -23.20
N THR A 230 16.39 -1.80 -24.41
CA THR A 230 15.07 -2.40 -24.68
C THR A 230 14.91 -3.82 -24.13
N THR A 231 16.01 -4.41 -23.64
CA THR A 231 16.11 -5.73 -23.05
C THR A 231 15.77 -5.78 -21.55
N SER A 232 15.67 -4.63 -20.88
CA SER A 232 15.40 -4.50 -19.44
C SER A 232 13.96 -4.05 -19.19
N THR A 233 13.39 -4.39 -18.03
CA THR A 233 12.12 -3.74 -17.63
C THR A 233 12.38 -2.27 -17.30
N PRO A 234 11.45 -1.34 -17.58
CA PRO A 234 11.55 0.05 -17.14
C PRO A 234 11.80 0.16 -15.63
N ASP A 235 12.62 1.12 -15.22
CA ASP A 235 12.64 1.56 -13.83
C ASP A 235 11.28 2.21 -13.52
N THR A 236 10.89 2.20 -12.25
CA THR A 236 9.71 2.92 -11.79
C THR A 236 10.07 3.79 -10.61
N VAL A 237 9.66 5.05 -10.66
CA VAL A 237 9.75 5.97 -9.54
C VAL A 237 8.35 6.26 -9.02
N ASP A 238 8.18 6.09 -7.71
CA ASP A 238 6.97 6.40 -6.98
C ASP A 238 7.18 7.69 -6.19
N PHE A 239 6.25 8.62 -6.28
CA PHE A 239 6.22 9.86 -5.51
C PHE A 239 5.05 9.81 -4.54
N VAL A 240 5.33 9.89 -3.25
CA VAL A 240 4.33 10.06 -2.20
C VAL A 240 4.28 11.52 -1.82
N VAL A 241 3.11 12.15 -1.93
CA VAL A 241 2.89 13.57 -1.63
C VAL A 241 1.78 13.68 -0.60
N THR A 242 1.96 14.56 0.39
CA THR A 242 0.94 14.84 1.42
C THR A 242 0.86 16.33 1.71
N PHE A 243 -0.32 16.80 2.13
CA PHE A 243 -0.54 18.20 2.50
C PHE A 243 -0.93 18.32 3.99
N PRO A 244 0.03 18.27 4.93
CA PRO A 244 -0.24 18.27 6.37
C PRO A 244 -0.61 19.67 6.91
N ASN A 245 -1.70 20.24 6.41
CA ASN A 245 -2.21 21.53 6.87
C ASN A 245 -2.95 21.39 8.21
N THR A 246 -2.22 21.54 9.31
CA THR A 246 -2.75 21.45 10.68
C THR A 246 -3.87 22.45 10.92
N ALA A 247 -3.77 23.68 10.38
CA ALA A 247 -4.80 24.70 10.58
C ALA A 247 -6.15 24.27 9.99
N SER A 248 -6.15 23.68 8.80
CA SER A 248 -7.38 23.14 8.19
C SER A 248 -7.94 21.97 8.99
N MET A 249 -7.10 21.07 9.50
CA MET A 249 -7.54 19.94 10.32
C MET A 249 -8.23 20.41 11.62
N VAL A 250 -7.58 21.27 12.41
CA VAL A 250 -8.11 21.66 13.73
C VAL A 250 -9.34 22.56 13.63
N ASN A 251 -9.49 23.30 12.53
CA ASN A 251 -10.66 24.15 12.28
C ASN A 251 -11.72 23.48 11.40
N HIS A 252 -11.53 22.20 11.04
CA HIS A 252 -12.43 21.44 10.15
C HIS A 252 -12.68 22.13 8.79
N PHE A 253 -11.68 22.82 8.27
CA PHE A 253 -11.71 23.38 6.93
C PHE A 253 -11.28 22.36 5.89
N ASP A 254 -12.00 22.36 4.77
CA ASP A 254 -11.73 21.48 3.64
C ASP A 254 -11.25 22.29 2.45
N THR A 255 -10.16 23.05 2.64
CA THR A 255 -9.51 23.85 1.60
C THR A 255 -8.41 23.02 0.96
N PRO A 256 -8.60 22.51 -0.28
CA PRO A 256 -7.57 21.74 -0.96
C PRO A 256 -6.39 22.63 -1.34
N GLY A 257 -5.20 22.06 -1.28
CA GLY A 257 -4.01 22.59 -1.94
C GLY A 257 -3.87 22.05 -3.36
N GLU A 258 -2.81 22.49 -4.03
CA GLU A 258 -2.45 22.02 -5.37
C GLU A 258 -0.95 21.86 -5.49
N TYR A 259 -0.52 20.92 -6.34
CA TYR A 259 0.89 20.77 -6.67
C TYR A 259 1.06 20.27 -8.10
N THR A 260 2.22 20.56 -8.68
CA THR A 260 2.64 20.01 -9.97
C THR A 260 3.97 19.29 -9.83
N LEU A 261 3.94 17.97 -9.98
CA LEU A 261 5.12 17.12 -10.12
C LEU A 261 5.62 17.18 -11.57
N THR A 262 6.89 17.51 -11.74
CA THR A 262 7.59 17.44 -13.03
C THR A 262 8.77 16.49 -12.93
N ILE A 263 8.94 15.63 -13.92
CA ILE A 263 10.12 14.80 -14.12
C ILE A 263 10.67 15.13 -15.51
N ALA A 264 11.97 15.39 -15.59
CA ALA A 264 12.66 15.77 -16.82
C ALA A 264 14.06 15.17 -16.84
N THR A 265 14.69 15.16 -18.01
CA THR A 265 16.14 14.96 -18.13
C THR A 265 16.92 16.28 -18.13
N GLU A 266 16.22 17.40 -18.33
CA GLU A 266 16.78 18.74 -18.15
C GLU A 266 16.99 19.06 -16.66
N PRO A 267 17.83 20.06 -16.32
CA PRO A 267 18.08 20.43 -14.92
C PRO A 267 16.79 20.82 -14.16
N LEU A 268 16.49 20.08 -13.10
CA LEU A 268 15.49 20.40 -12.07
C LEU A 268 16.15 20.34 -10.67
N PRO A 269 15.52 20.90 -9.61
CA PRO A 269 16.14 21.04 -8.30
C PRO A 269 16.56 19.72 -7.64
N GLN A 270 15.82 18.64 -7.88
CA GLN A 270 16.06 17.33 -7.25
C GLN A 270 16.48 16.29 -8.28
N THR A 271 17.25 15.29 -7.83
CA THR A 271 17.69 14.15 -8.65
C THR A 271 16.93 12.90 -8.23
N ILE A 272 16.56 12.05 -9.18
CA ILE A 272 16.18 10.66 -8.89
C ILE A 272 17.47 9.85 -8.87
N GLU A 273 18.01 9.62 -7.66
CA GLU A 273 19.30 8.94 -7.46
C GLU A 273 19.33 7.59 -8.17
N GLY A 274 20.43 7.30 -8.88
CA GLY A 274 20.57 6.09 -9.70
C GLY A 274 20.02 6.22 -11.13
N THR A 275 19.47 7.37 -11.51
CA THR A 275 18.95 7.59 -12.87
C THR A 275 19.44 8.93 -13.46
N ARG A 276 19.21 9.13 -14.76
CA ARG A 276 19.43 10.42 -15.45
C ARG A 276 18.32 11.45 -15.23
N TYR A 277 17.24 11.07 -14.56
CA TYR A 277 16.06 11.91 -14.41
C TYR A 277 16.19 12.82 -13.19
N LYS A 278 15.68 14.04 -13.36
CA LYS A 278 15.54 15.06 -12.33
C LYS A 278 14.05 15.30 -12.11
N TRP A 279 13.71 15.86 -10.95
CA TRP A 279 12.32 16.14 -10.62
C TRP A 279 12.15 17.42 -9.80
N ASP A 280 10.92 17.92 -9.79
CA ASP A 280 10.49 19.04 -8.97
C ASP A 280 9.02 18.90 -8.58
N ILE A 281 8.65 19.45 -7.43
CA ILE A 281 7.25 19.68 -7.05
C ILE A 281 7.06 21.18 -6.82
N VAL A 282 6.29 21.80 -7.71
CA VAL A 282 5.93 23.21 -7.61
C VAL A 282 4.56 23.32 -6.97
N THR A 283 4.44 24.14 -5.93
CA THR A 283 3.19 24.35 -5.19
C THR A 283 3.16 25.73 -4.52
N PRO A 284 1.98 26.38 -4.41
CA PRO A 284 1.81 27.54 -3.56
C PRO A 284 1.69 27.18 -2.06
N ASN A 285 1.53 25.91 -1.71
CA ASN A 285 1.29 25.42 -0.36
C ASN A 285 2.60 24.93 0.28
N SER A 286 3.19 25.77 1.15
CA SER A 286 4.48 25.52 1.78
C SER A 286 4.56 24.27 2.66
N GLU A 287 3.42 23.80 3.15
CA GLU A 287 3.30 22.65 4.04
C GLU A 287 3.37 21.33 3.28
N ILE A 288 3.18 21.33 1.95
CA ILE A 288 3.28 20.11 1.16
C ILE A 288 4.68 19.54 1.26
N CYS A 289 4.74 18.25 1.56
CA CYS A 289 5.98 17.49 1.59
C CYS A 289 5.84 16.25 0.71
N SER A 290 6.99 15.75 0.25
CA SER A 290 7.05 14.63 -0.66
C SER A 290 8.27 13.75 -0.43
N MET A 291 8.13 12.48 -0.83
CA MET A 291 9.20 11.49 -0.86
C MET A 291 9.16 10.74 -2.19
N HIS A 292 10.30 10.24 -2.65
CA HIS A 292 10.37 9.42 -3.84
C HIS A 292 11.05 8.08 -3.56
N PHE A 293 10.60 7.04 -4.25
CA PHE A 293 11.12 5.68 -4.14
C PHE A 293 11.40 5.13 -5.52
N LEU A 294 12.66 4.80 -5.79
CA LEU A 294 13.07 4.16 -7.03
C LEU A 294 13.01 2.64 -6.87
N THR A 295 12.30 1.99 -7.78
CA THR A 295 12.41 0.55 -8.01
C THR A 295 13.10 0.35 -9.34
N ASN A 296 14.33 -0.18 -9.29
CA ASN A 296 15.08 -0.51 -10.48
C ASN A 296 14.39 -1.64 -11.23
N GLY A 297 14.38 -1.54 -12.55
CA GLY A 297 14.03 -2.61 -13.43
C GLY A 297 15.05 -3.75 -13.38
N PHE A 298 14.65 -4.89 -13.94
CA PHE A 298 15.52 -6.05 -14.06
C PHE A 298 16.27 -5.99 -15.39
N SER A 299 17.59 -6.11 -15.34
CA SER A 299 18.40 -6.44 -16.51
C SER A 299 18.24 -7.93 -16.81
N ALA A 300 17.75 -8.27 -18.00
CA ALA A 300 17.58 -9.67 -18.40
C ALA A 300 18.92 -10.38 -18.56
N ASN A 301 19.09 -11.50 -17.87
CA ASN A 301 20.00 -12.54 -18.34
C ASN A 301 19.32 -13.34 -19.47
N THR A 302 20.07 -13.71 -20.49
CA THR A 302 19.58 -14.62 -21.53
C THR A 302 19.63 -16.06 -21.01
N SER A 303 18.61 -16.86 -21.34
CA SER A 303 18.69 -18.32 -21.21
C SER A 303 19.06 -18.91 -22.56
N GLU A 304 19.83 -19.99 -22.58
CA GLU A 304 20.17 -20.70 -23.83
C GLU A 304 19.23 -21.88 -24.11
N PHE A 305 18.52 -22.38 -23.09
CA PHE A 305 17.75 -23.62 -23.18
C PHE A 305 16.32 -23.47 -22.66
N VAL A 306 15.42 -24.27 -23.25
CA VAL A 306 14.06 -24.49 -22.75
C VAL A 306 14.14 -25.23 -21.42
N TYR A 307 13.29 -24.85 -20.45
CA TYR A 307 13.17 -25.58 -19.20
C TYR A 307 11.73 -25.66 -18.69
N PRO A 308 11.37 -26.69 -17.90
CA PRO A 308 12.19 -27.87 -17.62
C PRO A 308 12.40 -28.71 -18.88
N ASN A 309 13.53 -29.38 -18.98
CA ASN A 309 13.87 -30.24 -20.11
C ASN A 309 14.68 -31.46 -19.59
N PRO A 310 14.09 -32.66 -19.52
CA PRO A 310 12.75 -33.01 -20.01
C PRO A 310 11.61 -32.39 -19.18
N PHE A 311 10.48 -32.12 -19.82
CA PHE A 311 9.22 -31.72 -19.18
C PHE A 311 8.42 -32.96 -18.77
N HIS A 312 8.06 -33.07 -17.49
CA HIS A 312 7.33 -34.22 -16.97
C HIS A 312 5.82 -33.94 -16.87
N VAL A 313 5.03 -34.57 -17.74
CA VAL A 313 3.58 -34.36 -17.76
C VAL A 313 2.96 -34.89 -16.47
N GLY A 314 2.17 -34.06 -15.79
CA GLY A 314 1.45 -34.45 -14.56
C GLY A 314 2.28 -34.36 -13.27
N ARG A 315 3.55 -33.97 -13.34
CA ARG A 315 4.35 -33.68 -12.15
C ARG A 315 3.98 -32.30 -11.61
N ALA A 316 3.71 -32.21 -10.31
CA ALA A 316 3.27 -30.95 -9.66
C ALA A 316 4.26 -29.78 -9.79
N SER A 317 5.55 -30.05 -10.00
CA SER A 317 6.59 -29.02 -10.22
C SER A 317 6.70 -28.55 -11.67
N ASP A 318 6.16 -29.30 -12.64
CA ASP A 318 6.40 -29.10 -14.08
C ASP A 318 5.07 -28.69 -14.74
N ILE A 319 4.58 -27.50 -14.38
CA ILE A 319 3.29 -26.97 -14.88
C ILE A 319 3.47 -26.27 -16.23
N SER A 320 4.61 -25.59 -16.42
CA SER A 320 4.86 -24.77 -17.60
C SER A 320 6.24 -25.01 -18.20
N LEU A 321 6.33 -24.82 -19.51
CA LEU A 321 7.56 -24.73 -20.27
C LEU A 321 7.95 -23.26 -20.45
N TYR A 322 9.24 -22.98 -20.30
CA TYR A 322 9.82 -21.66 -20.49
C TYR A 322 10.82 -21.70 -21.64
N PHE A 323 10.57 -20.90 -22.68
CA PHE A 323 11.40 -20.88 -23.88
C PHE A 323 12.28 -19.63 -23.89
N PRO A 324 13.59 -19.77 -24.19
CA PRO A 324 14.51 -18.65 -24.28
C PRO A 324 14.15 -17.76 -25.46
N VAL A 325 13.92 -16.47 -25.22
CA VAL A 325 13.68 -15.54 -26.33
C VAL A 325 15.00 -15.10 -26.96
N PRO A 326 15.01 -14.74 -28.26
CA PRO A 326 16.19 -14.19 -28.92
C PRO A 326 16.78 -12.97 -28.19
N VAL A 327 18.09 -12.75 -28.34
CA VAL A 327 18.83 -11.67 -27.65
C VAL A 327 18.29 -10.27 -27.97
N ASP A 328 17.73 -10.10 -29.16
CA ASP A 328 17.15 -8.87 -29.70
C ASP A 328 15.64 -8.73 -29.43
N ALA A 329 15.00 -9.72 -28.82
CA ALA A 329 13.63 -9.58 -28.33
C ALA A 329 13.58 -8.57 -27.18
N ASN A 330 12.68 -7.60 -27.23
CA ASN A 330 12.47 -6.63 -26.16
C ASN A 330 11.49 -7.17 -25.12
N TYR A 331 11.43 -6.50 -23.97
CA TYR A 331 10.37 -6.77 -23.00
C TYR A 331 9.00 -6.54 -23.63
N ASN A 332 8.07 -7.47 -23.42
CA ASN A 332 6.70 -7.44 -23.92
C ASN A 332 6.57 -7.49 -25.46
N ASP A 333 7.64 -7.79 -26.19
CA ASP A 333 7.53 -8.13 -27.60
C ASP A 333 6.67 -9.37 -27.76
N LYS A 334 5.85 -9.36 -28.81
CA LYS A 334 4.97 -10.46 -29.14
C LYS A 334 5.71 -11.47 -30.02
N ILE A 335 5.87 -12.68 -29.51
CA ILE A 335 6.63 -13.75 -30.15
C ILE A 335 5.66 -14.86 -30.53
N THR A 336 5.70 -15.30 -31.79
CA THR A 336 4.94 -16.48 -32.18
C THR A 336 5.72 -17.72 -31.78
N LEU A 337 5.19 -18.49 -30.82
CA LEU A 337 5.68 -19.82 -30.46
C LEU A 337 4.92 -20.85 -31.26
N SER A 338 5.63 -21.64 -32.07
CA SER A 338 5.07 -22.81 -32.74
C SER A 338 5.79 -24.07 -32.29
N ILE A 339 5.06 -25.16 -32.09
CA ILE A 339 5.59 -26.44 -31.59
C ILE A 339 5.17 -27.55 -32.54
N TYR A 340 6.12 -28.43 -32.86
CA TYR A 340 5.96 -29.48 -33.84
C TYR A 340 6.49 -30.83 -33.34
N THR A 341 5.98 -31.93 -33.91
CA THR A 341 6.63 -33.24 -33.82
C THR A 341 7.90 -33.29 -34.67
N LEU A 342 8.69 -34.38 -34.60
CA LEU A 342 9.89 -34.56 -35.44
C LEU A 342 9.55 -34.66 -36.94
N GLU A 343 8.32 -35.06 -37.27
CA GLU A 343 7.77 -35.12 -38.62
C GLU A 343 7.13 -33.78 -39.06
N TRP A 344 7.34 -32.70 -38.29
CA TRP A 344 6.83 -31.35 -38.56
C TRP A 344 5.29 -31.20 -38.52
N HIS A 345 4.58 -32.11 -37.84
CA HIS A 345 3.15 -31.89 -37.56
C HIS A 345 2.98 -30.84 -36.47
N SER A 346 2.15 -29.83 -36.73
CA SER A 346 1.86 -28.76 -35.76
C SER A 346 1.08 -29.29 -34.55
N VAL A 347 1.57 -28.95 -33.36
CA VAL A 347 0.99 -29.32 -32.06
C VAL A 347 0.37 -28.11 -31.37
N PHE A 348 1.05 -26.96 -31.45
CA PHE A 348 0.62 -25.71 -30.84
C PHE A 348 1.20 -24.54 -31.62
N SER A 349 0.45 -23.44 -31.70
CA SER A 349 0.93 -22.17 -32.24
C SER A 349 0.19 -21.03 -31.57
N SER A 350 0.90 -20.07 -30.99
CA SER A 350 0.28 -18.88 -30.40
C SER A 350 1.26 -17.72 -30.27
N GLU A 351 0.72 -16.51 -30.25
CA GLU A 351 1.47 -15.29 -29.96
C GLU A 351 1.54 -15.09 -28.44
N ILE A 352 2.75 -15.10 -27.90
CA ILE A 352 3.02 -15.00 -26.46
C ILE A 352 3.96 -13.81 -26.23
N ALA A 353 3.62 -12.95 -25.27
CA ALA A 353 4.47 -11.84 -24.91
C ALA A 353 5.71 -12.33 -24.15
N ALA A 354 6.89 -11.82 -24.54
CA ALA A 354 8.12 -12.00 -23.79
C ALA A 354 7.98 -11.38 -22.39
N ASN A 355 8.30 -12.15 -21.36
CA ASN A 355 8.21 -11.72 -19.98
C ASN A 355 9.42 -12.20 -19.16
N PHE A 356 9.50 -11.77 -17.91
CA PHE A 356 10.56 -12.16 -16.99
C PHE A 356 10.10 -13.29 -16.08
N TYR A 357 10.87 -14.38 -16.07
CA TYR A 357 10.71 -15.48 -15.13
C TYR A 357 12.08 -15.84 -14.57
N ASP A 358 12.20 -15.86 -13.23
CA ASP A 358 13.44 -16.19 -12.53
C ASP A 358 14.68 -15.39 -13.02
N GLY A 359 14.48 -14.07 -13.22
CA GLY A 359 15.53 -13.16 -13.69
C GLY A 359 15.95 -13.32 -15.16
N LYS A 360 15.26 -14.18 -15.93
CA LYS A 360 15.53 -14.44 -17.35
C LYS A 360 14.36 -13.99 -18.21
N ARG A 361 14.67 -13.53 -19.42
CA ARG A 361 13.64 -13.15 -20.41
C ARG A 361 13.22 -14.38 -21.21
N LEU A 362 11.96 -14.79 -21.08
CA LEU A 362 11.42 -16.03 -21.63
C LEU A 362 9.98 -15.81 -22.08
N ILE A 363 9.46 -16.75 -22.88
CA ILE A 363 8.00 -16.94 -22.99
C ILE A 363 7.60 -18.18 -22.19
N GLN A 364 6.46 -18.11 -21.52
CA GLN A 364 5.89 -19.22 -20.76
C GLN A 364 4.73 -19.81 -21.54
N TRP A 365 4.73 -21.14 -21.69
CA TRP A 365 3.62 -21.89 -22.23
C TRP A 365 3.22 -23.00 -21.25
N THR A 366 1.92 -23.07 -20.93
CA THR A 366 1.34 -24.12 -20.10
C THR A 366 0.57 -25.06 -21.04
N PRO A 367 1.14 -26.22 -21.41
CA PRO A 367 0.47 -27.17 -22.28
C PRO A 367 -0.73 -27.84 -21.57
N ASP A 368 -1.77 -28.16 -22.34
CA ASP A 368 -2.78 -29.13 -21.86
C ASP A 368 -2.10 -30.51 -21.71
N ILE A 369 -2.35 -31.19 -20.61
CA ILE A 369 -1.80 -32.52 -20.33
C ILE A 369 -2.07 -33.53 -21.46
N ASN A 370 -3.13 -33.34 -22.26
CA ASN A 370 -3.50 -34.27 -23.33
C ASN A 370 -2.77 -34.06 -24.65
N ILE A 371 -2.14 -32.90 -24.88
CA ILE A 371 -1.55 -32.56 -26.19
C ILE A 371 -0.11 -33.04 -26.37
N LEU A 372 0.58 -33.44 -25.29
CA LEU A 372 1.99 -33.87 -25.35
C LEU A 372 2.17 -35.35 -24.99
N SER A 373 2.83 -36.11 -25.86
CA SER A 373 3.25 -37.50 -25.70
C SER A 373 4.71 -37.57 -25.24
N THR A 374 5.16 -38.71 -24.70
CA THR A 374 6.61 -38.93 -24.49
C THR A 374 7.34 -38.85 -25.82
N GLY A 375 8.38 -38.02 -25.91
CA GLY A 375 9.14 -37.82 -27.15
C GLY A 375 9.95 -36.53 -27.19
N VAL A 376 10.50 -36.23 -28.37
CA VAL A 376 11.21 -34.97 -28.64
C VAL A 376 10.33 -34.11 -29.54
N TYR A 377 10.20 -32.83 -29.18
CA TYR A 377 9.45 -31.82 -29.92
C TYR A 377 10.39 -30.75 -30.45
N LEU A 378 10.06 -30.21 -31.62
CA LEU A 378 10.70 -29.03 -32.19
C LEU A 378 9.87 -27.80 -31.84
N TYR A 379 10.52 -26.66 -31.67
CA TYR A 379 9.82 -25.39 -31.52
C TYR A 379 10.46 -24.30 -32.37
N THR A 380 9.64 -23.37 -32.87
CA THR A 380 10.10 -22.12 -33.47
C THR A 380 9.63 -20.93 -32.65
N LEU A 381 10.48 -19.90 -32.59
CA LEU A 381 10.16 -18.59 -32.07
C LEU A 381 10.34 -17.57 -33.17
N ASP A 382 9.25 -16.96 -33.60
CA ASP A 382 9.24 -15.97 -34.67
C ASP A 382 9.04 -14.56 -34.08
N ILE A 383 10.02 -13.69 -34.31
CA ILE A 383 10.03 -12.29 -33.87
C ILE A 383 10.84 -11.43 -34.83
N HIS A 384 10.33 -10.25 -35.20
CA HIS A 384 11.02 -9.28 -36.07
C HIS A 384 11.62 -9.91 -37.35
N GLU A 385 10.86 -10.77 -38.02
CA GLU A 385 11.28 -11.51 -39.23
C GLU A 385 12.44 -12.50 -39.02
N LYS A 386 12.79 -12.80 -37.77
CA LYS A 386 13.76 -13.84 -37.42
C LYS A 386 13.07 -15.04 -36.77
N THR A 387 13.49 -16.22 -37.20
CA THR A 387 13.04 -17.50 -36.65
C THR A 387 14.17 -18.15 -35.86
N THR A 388 13.93 -18.48 -34.60
CA THR A 388 14.82 -19.34 -33.81
C THR A 388 14.22 -20.73 -33.72
N LEU A 389 15.00 -21.75 -34.05
CA LEU A 389 14.60 -23.16 -33.97
C LEU A 389 15.31 -23.83 -32.78
N GLY A 390 14.56 -24.62 -32.02
CA GLY A 390 15.13 -25.47 -30.98
C GLY A 390 14.33 -26.75 -30.77
N LYS A 391 14.71 -27.49 -29.73
CA LYS A 391 14.03 -28.74 -29.34
C LYS A 391 13.97 -28.91 -27.83
N PHE A 392 12.96 -29.65 -27.37
CA PHE A 392 12.82 -30.07 -25.97
C PHE A 392 12.27 -31.49 -25.90
N SER A 393 12.44 -32.14 -24.75
CA SER A 393 11.98 -33.51 -24.52
C SER A 393 10.81 -33.53 -23.54
N VAL A 394 9.88 -34.43 -23.74
CA VAL A 394 8.73 -34.67 -22.87
C VAL A 394 8.76 -36.10 -22.36
N VAL A 395 8.48 -36.28 -21.07
CA VAL A 395 8.33 -37.58 -20.41
C VAL A 395 6.96 -37.61 -19.73
N ARG A 396 6.19 -38.66 -19.96
CA ARG A 396 4.93 -38.94 -19.25
C ARG A 396 5.13 -39.93 -18.12
#